data_AF-A0A5J9TX74-F1
#
_entry.id   AF-A0A5J9TX74-F1
#
_cell.length_a   1.000
_cell.length_b   1.000
_cell.length_c   1.000
_cell.angle_alpha   90.00
_cell.angle_beta   90.00
_cell.angle_gamma   90.00
#
_symmetry.space_group_name_H-M   'P 1'
#
loop_
_entity.id
_entity.type
_entity.pdbx_description
1 polymer ?
#
loop_
_entity_poly.entity_id
_entity_poly.type
_entity_poly.pdbx_seq_one_letter_code
_entity_poly.pdbx_strand_id
1 'polypeptide(L)'
;MSNSDRRNFSPEVEAACWKKGKEVPGREPDRWRLDCAGNYMFKPFHGCHGSLCYEFDHIDAHFNKGPSTLANCQPLQTKLNKSKSKYNLSSDQMVERSADIKPTTKELNIVEFSFYGNIIEDGQECRCLSEKEQAGINILSQGVIQKFRFRADKT
;
A
#
# COMPACT_ATOMS: atom_id res chain seq x y z
N MET A 1 19.32 8.61 -29.52
CA MET A 1 18.13 8.25 -28.72
C MET A 1 18.50 7.03 -27.90
N SER A 2 18.76 7.21 -26.60
CA SER A 2 19.30 6.13 -25.75
C SER A 2 18.25 5.04 -25.58
N ASN A 3 18.65 3.83 -25.94
CA ASN A 3 17.93 2.59 -25.70
C ASN A 3 18.00 2.24 -24.21
N SER A 4 17.26 2.96 -23.35
CA SER A 4 17.13 2.64 -21.93
C SER A 4 15.92 1.73 -21.72
N ASP A 5 16.21 0.48 -21.41
CA ASP A 5 15.31 -0.60 -20.96
C ASP A 5 13.81 -0.48 -21.31
N ARG A 6 13.42 -1.11 -22.42
CA ARG A 6 12.01 -1.33 -22.83
C ARG A 6 11.19 -2.17 -21.84
N ARG A 7 11.73 -2.50 -20.67
CA ARG A 7 11.12 -3.37 -19.66
C ARG A 7 10.61 -2.64 -18.43
N ASN A 8 11.09 -1.43 -18.16
CA ASN A 8 10.68 -0.71 -16.94
C ASN A 8 9.61 0.31 -17.30
N PHE A 9 8.73 0.59 -16.35
CA PHE A 9 7.80 1.71 -16.45
C PHE A 9 8.54 3.01 -16.10
N SER A 10 8.13 4.13 -16.69
CA SER A 10 8.66 5.43 -16.24
C SER A 10 8.07 5.77 -14.86
N PRO A 11 8.74 6.60 -14.05
CA PRO A 11 8.22 7.01 -12.74
C PRO A 11 6.80 7.60 -12.80
N GLU A 12 6.47 8.33 -13.88
CA GLU A 12 5.13 8.89 -14.10
C GLU A 12 4.10 7.78 -14.33
N VAL A 13 4.48 6.74 -15.10
CA VAL A 13 3.64 5.58 -15.33
C VAL A 13 3.46 4.79 -14.04
N GLU A 14 4.52 4.58 -13.25
CA GLU A 14 4.45 3.91 -11.95
C GLU A 14 3.52 4.63 -10.97
N ALA A 15 3.62 5.96 -10.88
CA ALA A 15 2.76 6.78 -10.04
C ALA A 15 1.29 6.68 -10.46
N ALA A 16 1.01 6.72 -11.76
CA ALA A 16 -0.35 6.55 -12.27
C ALA A 16 -0.84 5.10 -12.14
N CYS A 17 0.04 4.11 -12.29
CA CYS A 17 -0.26 2.69 -12.21
C CYS A 17 -0.66 2.28 -10.79
N TRP A 18 -0.03 2.86 -9.76
CA TRP A 18 -0.43 2.67 -8.37
C TRP A 18 -1.92 2.91 -8.14
N LYS A 19 -2.48 3.94 -8.78
CA LYS A 19 -3.90 4.33 -8.66
C LYS A 19 -4.86 3.30 -9.27
N LYS A 20 -4.36 2.34 -10.06
CA LYS A 20 -5.17 1.22 -10.56
C LYS A 20 -5.44 0.15 -9.49
N GLY A 21 -4.65 0.13 -8.42
CA GLY A 21 -4.95 -0.72 -7.27
C GLY A 21 -6.28 -0.31 -6.65
N LYS A 22 -7.03 -1.30 -6.15
CA LYS A 22 -8.29 -1.04 -5.46
C LYS A 22 -8.02 -0.38 -4.11
N GLU A 23 -8.87 0.55 -3.71
CA GLU A 23 -8.74 1.23 -2.42
C GLU A 23 -9.05 0.28 -1.27
N VAL A 24 -8.27 0.36 -0.20
CA VAL A 24 -8.57 -0.33 1.05
C VAL A 24 -9.55 0.54 1.84
N PRO A 25 -10.75 0.05 2.20
CA PRO A 25 -11.73 0.84 2.95
C PRO A 25 -11.15 1.45 4.22
N GLY A 26 -11.43 2.72 4.44
CA GLY A 26 -10.97 3.50 5.59
C GLY A 26 -9.48 3.85 5.59
N ARG A 27 -8.70 3.49 4.56
CA ARG A 27 -7.26 3.78 4.50
C ARG A 27 -6.93 4.84 3.46
N GLU A 28 -5.84 5.56 3.72
CA GLU A 28 -5.27 6.52 2.77
C GLU A 28 -4.85 5.82 1.46
N PRO A 29 -5.51 6.11 0.32
CA PRO A 29 -5.22 5.44 -0.94
C PRO A 29 -3.82 5.68 -1.51
N ASP A 30 -3.14 6.75 -1.10
CA ASP A 30 -1.74 6.98 -1.49
C ASP A 30 -0.75 6.13 -0.68
N ARG A 31 -1.19 5.52 0.43
CA ARG A 31 -0.39 4.61 1.27
C ARG A 31 -0.75 3.14 1.07
N TRP A 32 -2.03 2.84 0.94
CA TRP A 32 -2.56 1.49 0.91
C TRP A 32 -3.39 1.23 -0.34
N ARG A 33 -3.16 0.09 -0.99
CA ARG A 33 -3.97 -0.42 -2.10
C ARG A 33 -4.10 -1.94 -2.01
N LEU A 34 -5.11 -2.48 -2.68
CA LEU A 34 -5.23 -3.90 -2.99
C LEU A 34 -4.84 -4.13 -4.45
N ASP A 35 -4.12 -5.22 -4.73
CA ASP A 35 -3.90 -5.65 -6.11
C ASP A 35 -5.16 -6.27 -6.73
N CYS A 36 -5.08 -6.67 -8.00
CA CYS A 36 -6.19 -7.28 -8.72
C CYS A 36 -6.65 -8.63 -8.14
N ALA A 37 -5.83 -9.26 -7.30
CA ALA A 37 -6.14 -10.50 -6.61
C ALA A 37 -6.59 -10.28 -5.15
N GLY A 38 -6.71 -9.02 -4.70
CA GLY A 38 -7.15 -8.68 -3.35
C GLY A 38 -6.05 -8.72 -2.28
N ASN A 39 -4.77 -8.81 -2.67
CA ASN A 39 -3.67 -8.75 -1.70
C ASN A 39 -3.38 -7.30 -1.30
N TYR A 40 -3.08 -7.09 -0.03
CA TYR A 40 -2.67 -5.79 0.49
C TYR A 40 -1.28 -5.39 0.00
N MET A 41 -1.15 -4.14 -0.43
CA MET A 41 0.11 -3.51 -0.83
C MET A 41 0.29 -2.21 -0.05
N PHE A 42 1.50 -2.02 0.46
CA PHE A 42 1.89 -0.81 1.16
C PHE A 42 2.86 -0.01 0.29
N LYS A 43 2.54 1.25 -0.02
CA LYS A 43 3.26 2.08 -1.00
C LYS A 43 4.78 2.11 -0.79
N PRO A 44 5.32 2.20 0.44
CA PRO A 44 6.75 2.17 0.66
C PRO A 44 7.44 0.83 0.37
N PHE A 45 6.68 -0.27 0.31
CA PHE A 45 7.22 -1.62 0.16
C PHE A 45 7.32 -2.04 -1.32
N HIS A 46 7.81 -1.12 -2.15
CA HIS A 46 8.13 -1.39 -3.54
C HIS A 46 9.50 -2.10 -3.65
N GLY A 47 9.61 -3.14 -4.48
CA GLY A 47 10.91 -3.78 -4.73
C GLY A 47 11.40 -4.76 -3.65
N CYS A 48 10.50 -5.29 -2.81
CA CYS A 48 10.86 -6.20 -1.69
C CYS A 48 10.10 -7.54 -1.71
N HIS A 49 10.33 -8.43 -0.74
CA HIS A 49 9.84 -9.83 -0.76
C HIS A 49 8.91 -10.25 0.39
N GLY A 50 8.30 -9.29 1.07
CA GLY A 50 7.28 -9.48 2.10
C GLY A 50 5.86 -9.69 1.57
N SER A 51 4.91 -9.93 2.48
CA SER A 51 3.47 -10.09 2.18
C SER A 51 2.77 -8.79 1.76
N LEU A 52 3.34 -7.64 2.13
CA LEU A 52 2.84 -6.31 1.74
C LEU A 52 3.66 -5.69 0.60
N CYS A 53 4.70 -6.39 0.13
CA CYS A 53 5.57 -5.90 -0.93
C CYS A 53 4.93 -6.10 -2.30
N TYR A 54 5.19 -5.15 -3.19
CA TYR A 54 4.65 -5.15 -4.53
C TYR A 54 5.70 -4.76 -5.58
N GLU A 55 5.38 -5.06 -6.83
CA GLU A 55 6.08 -4.61 -8.02
C GLU A 55 5.06 -4.08 -9.03
N PHE A 56 5.52 -3.30 -10.00
CA PHE A 56 4.72 -2.98 -11.19
C PHE A 56 4.86 -4.08 -12.24
N ASP A 57 3.74 -4.70 -12.59
CA ASP A 57 3.64 -5.85 -13.49
C ASP A 57 3.00 -5.45 -14.83
N HIS A 58 3.41 -6.12 -15.90
CA HIS A 58 2.77 -6.03 -17.21
C HIS A 58 1.59 -7.00 -17.25
N ILE A 59 0.36 -6.49 -17.42
CA ILE A 59 -0.88 -7.28 -17.45
C ILE A 59 -0.75 -8.42 -18.47
N ASP A 60 -0.46 -8.09 -19.73
CA ASP A 60 -0.21 -9.05 -20.80
C ASP A 60 1.28 -9.22 -21.07
N ALA A 61 1.82 -10.36 -20.64
CA ALA A 61 3.24 -10.69 -20.78
C ALA A 61 3.57 -11.48 -22.05
N HIS A 62 2.61 -11.81 -22.92
CA HIS A 62 2.81 -12.76 -24.03
C HIS A 62 3.68 -12.24 -25.19
N PHE A 63 4.54 -13.14 -25.68
CA PHE A 63 5.50 -13.17 -26.81
C PHE A 63 6.20 -11.90 -27.36
N ASN A 64 5.64 -10.69 -27.27
CA ASN A 64 6.20 -9.48 -27.89
C ASN A 64 6.46 -8.31 -26.94
N LYS A 65 6.44 -8.51 -25.61
CA LYS A 65 6.74 -7.46 -24.63
C LYS A 65 5.85 -6.24 -24.86
N GLY A 66 4.57 -6.38 -24.55
CA GLY A 66 3.60 -5.28 -24.62
C GLY A 66 4.22 -4.01 -24.01
N PRO A 67 4.00 -2.84 -24.62
CA PRO A 67 4.78 -1.65 -24.31
C PRO A 67 4.60 -1.26 -22.83
N SER A 68 5.67 -0.75 -22.21
CA SER A 68 5.65 -0.18 -20.84
C SER A 68 4.79 1.07 -20.79
N THR A 69 3.49 0.88 -20.90
CA THR A 69 2.45 1.90 -20.95
C THR A 69 1.59 1.79 -19.71
N LEU A 70 0.95 2.90 -19.35
CA LEU A 70 -0.01 2.89 -18.26
C LEU A 70 -1.11 1.85 -18.50
N ALA A 71 -1.59 1.65 -19.72
CA ALA A 71 -2.63 0.67 -20.04
C ALA A 71 -2.21 -0.77 -19.65
N ASN A 72 -0.97 -1.16 -19.94
CA ASN A 72 -0.45 -2.49 -19.64
C ASN A 72 0.15 -2.63 -18.23
N CYS A 73 0.14 -1.59 -17.40
CA CYS A 73 0.67 -1.67 -16.04
C CYS A 73 -0.41 -2.05 -15.02
N GLN A 74 -0.06 -2.90 -14.05
CA GLN A 74 -0.81 -3.10 -12.81
C GLN A 74 0.13 -3.23 -11.60
N PRO A 75 -0.23 -2.69 -10.42
CA PRO A 75 0.49 -3.02 -9.19
C PRO A 75 0.10 -4.44 -8.75
N LEU A 76 1.09 -5.28 -8.44
CA LEU A 76 0.87 -6.68 -8.09
C LEU A 76 1.81 -7.09 -6.95
N GLN A 77 1.30 -7.83 -5.96
CA GLN A 77 2.11 -8.32 -4.86
C GLN A 77 3.30 -9.14 -5.38
N THR A 78 4.52 -8.91 -4.87
CA THR A 78 5.75 -9.46 -5.45
C THR A 78 5.75 -10.98 -5.52
N LYS A 79 5.20 -11.66 -4.51
CA LYS A 79 5.09 -13.13 -4.50
C LYS A 79 4.14 -13.64 -5.59
N LEU A 80 2.99 -12.98 -5.74
CA LEU A 80 2.02 -13.32 -6.78
C LEU A 80 2.57 -13.01 -8.18
N ASN A 81 3.27 -11.89 -8.37
CA ASN A 81 3.95 -11.55 -9.62
C ASN A 81 4.96 -12.64 -10.04
N LYS A 82 5.81 -13.10 -9.11
CA LYS A 82 6.73 -14.23 -9.36
C LYS A 82 5.98 -15.50 -9.76
N SER A 83 4.85 -15.78 -9.10
CA SER A 83 3.99 -16.94 -9.42
C SER A 83 3.37 -16.81 -10.81
N LYS A 84 2.84 -15.63 -11.15
CA LYS A 84 2.29 -15.30 -12.48
C LYS A 84 3.32 -15.56 -13.57
N SER A 85 4.53 -15.03 -13.44
CA SER A 85 5.59 -15.23 -14.42
C SER A 85 6.03 -16.70 -14.53
N LYS A 86 6.08 -17.43 -13.42
CA LYS A 86 6.54 -18.83 -13.41
C LYS A 86 5.52 -19.80 -14.01
N TYR A 87 4.23 -19.58 -13.75
CA TYR A 87 3.16 -20.52 -14.10
C TYR A 87 2.22 -20.00 -15.21
N ASN A 88 2.50 -18.81 -15.74
CA ASN A 88 1.66 -18.11 -16.72
C ASN A 88 0.18 -18.06 -16.28
N LEU A 89 -0.04 -17.59 -15.05
CA LEU A 89 -1.35 -17.58 -14.41
C LEU A 89 -2.31 -16.60 -15.11
N SER A 90 -3.56 -17.01 -15.29
CA SER A 90 -4.66 -16.10 -15.63
C SER A 90 -5.07 -15.26 -14.42
N SER A 91 -5.89 -14.23 -14.64
CA SER A 91 -6.44 -13.39 -13.56
C SER A 91 -7.17 -14.21 -12.49
N ASP A 92 -7.99 -15.19 -12.90
CA ASP A 92 -8.74 -16.04 -11.96
C ASP A 92 -7.79 -16.91 -11.13
N GLN A 93 -6.77 -17.49 -11.77
CA GLN A 93 -5.77 -18.30 -11.08
C GLN A 93 -4.89 -17.47 -10.13
N MET A 94 -4.72 -16.18 -10.41
CA MET A 94 -4.04 -15.26 -9.50
C MET A 94 -4.84 -15.02 -8.22
N VAL A 95 -6.17 -14.89 -8.33
CA VAL A 95 -7.07 -14.79 -7.17
C VAL A 95 -6.99 -16.06 -6.33
N GLU A 96 -7.05 -17.24 -6.95
CA GLU A 96 -6.96 -18.53 -6.24
C GLU A 96 -5.62 -18.74 -5.52
N ARG A 97 -4.54 -18.16 -6.04
CA ARG A 97 -3.19 -18.23 -5.47
C ARG A 97 -2.82 -17.04 -4.59
N SER A 98 -3.75 -16.10 -4.40
CA SER A 98 -3.56 -15.00 -3.46
C SER A 98 -3.38 -15.56 -2.05
N ALA A 99 -2.59 -14.87 -1.22
CA ALA A 99 -2.43 -15.30 0.14
C ALA A 99 -3.72 -14.96 0.92
N ASP A 100 -4.29 -15.90 1.66
CA ASP A 100 -5.41 -15.63 2.58
C ASP A 100 -4.91 -14.94 3.86
N ILE A 101 -4.19 -13.84 3.68
CA ILE A 101 -3.74 -12.96 4.74
C ILE A 101 -4.63 -11.73 4.67
N LYS A 102 -5.47 -11.55 5.68
CA LYS A 102 -6.35 -10.39 5.85
C LYS A 102 -5.92 -9.67 7.12
N PRO A 103 -4.95 -8.76 7.04
CA PRO A 103 -4.50 -8.01 8.21
C PRO A 103 -5.67 -7.26 8.83
N THR A 104 -5.72 -7.27 10.16
CA THR A 104 -6.65 -6.45 10.92
C THR A 104 -6.28 -4.98 10.81
N THR A 105 -7.24 -4.09 11.08
CA THR A 105 -7.03 -2.64 11.22
C THR A 105 -5.85 -2.31 12.15
N LYS A 106 -5.71 -3.05 13.24
CA LYS A 106 -4.62 -2.85 14.21
C LYS A 106 -3.25 -3.18 13.61
N GLU A 107 -3.14 -4.26 12.84
CA GLU A 107 -1.88 -4.64 12.18
C GLU A 107 -1.49 -3.64 11.09
N LEU A 108 -2.46 -3.17 10.31
CA LEU A 108 -2.24 -2.10 9.33
C LEU A 108 -1.76 -0.81 10.01
N ASN A 109 -2.40 -0.43 11.13
CA ASN A 109 -2.00 0.72 11.95
C ASN A 109 -0.56 0.61 12.46
N ILE A 110 -0.15 -0.57 12.93
CA ILE A 110 1.21 -0.80 13.42
C ILE A 110 2.22 -0.60 12.29
N VAL A 111 1.98 -1.17 11.11
CA VAL A 111 2.88 -1.03 9.96
C VAL A 111 2.95 0.42 9.50
N GLU A 112 1.80 1.08 9.35
CA GLU A 112 1.72 2.46 8.88
C GLU A 112 2.40 3.43 9.84
N PHE A 113 2.10 3.33 11.14
CA PHE A 113 2.73 4.15 12.16
C PHE A 113 4.24 3.90 12.25
N SER A 114 4.68 2.64 12.14
CA SER A 114 6.11 2.30 12.19
C SER A 114 6.89 2.91 11.03
N PHE A 115 6.26 3.10 9.87
CA PHE A 115 6.92 3.66 8.69
C PHE A 115 6.79 5.19 8.62
N TYR A 116 5.58 5.73 8.78
CA TYR A 116 5.30 7.16 8.59
C TYR A 116 5.32 7.98 9.89
N GLY A 117 5.24 7.34 11.06
CA GLY A 117 5.09 8.03 12.36
C GLY A 117 3.69 8.57 12.63
N ASN A 118 2.73 8.30 11.74
CA ASN A 118 1.32 8.66 11.84
C ASN A 118 0.45 7.62 11.13
N ILE A 119 -0.85 7.66 11.39
CA ILE A 119 -1.87 6.83 10.74
C ILE A 119 -2.91 7.77 10.13
N ILE A 120 -3.34 7.51 8.90
CA ILE A 120 -4.47 8.22 8.28
C ILE A 120 -5.61 7.21 8.05
N GLU A 121 -6.71 7.41 8.77
CA GLU A 121 -7.90 6.55 8.73
C GLU A 121 -9.15 7.42 8.57
N ASP A 122 -9.99 7.11 7.59
CA ASP A 122 -11.20 7.89 7.24
C ASP A 122 -10.95 9.40 7.08
N GLY A 123 -9.78 9.77 6.56
CA GLY A 123 -9.34 11.17 6.40
C GLY A 123 -8.90 11.86 7.70
N GLN A 124 -8.88 11.16 8.82
CA GLN A 124 -8.39 11.63 10.11
C GLN A 124 -6.96 11.16 10.35
N GLU A 125 -6.11 12.06 10.84
CA GLU A 125 -4.71 11.76 11.14
C GLU A 125 -4.52 11.51 12.64
N CYS A 126 -3.99 10.34 12.99
CA CYS A 126 -3.47 10.03 14.32
C CYS A 126 -1.95 10.14 14.32
N ARG A 127 -1.40 11.10 15.08
CA ARG A 127 0.06 11.33 15.22
C ARG A 127 0.46 11.78 16.60
N CYS A 128 1.75 11.67 16.91
CA CYS A 128 2.32 12.31 18.10
C CYS A 128 2.32 13.83 17.92
N LEU A 129 1.80 14.54 18.91
CA LEU A 129 1.87 16.00 18.96
C LEU A 129 3.15 16.45 19.65
N SER A 130 3.70 17.58 19.22
CA SER A 130 4.75 18.26 19.99
C SER A 130 4.21 18.82 21.31
N GLU A 131 5.09 19.07 22.28
CA GLU A 131 4.70 19.67 23.56
C GLU A 131 3.97 21.01 23.38
N LYS A 132 4.38 21.82 22.38
CA LYS A 132 3.76 23.10 22.06
C LYS A 132 2.33 22.94 21.52
N GLU A 133 2.14 22.00 20.60
CA GLU A 133 0.81 21.68 20.07
C GLU A 133 -0.10 21.10 21.18
N GLN A 134 0.44 20.22 22.01
CA GLN A 134 -0.27 19.63 23.14
C GLN A 134 -0.68 20.71 24.15
N ALA A 135 0.20 21.65 24.47
CA ALA A 135 -0.10 22.79 25.33
C ALA A 135 -1.18 23.69 24.73
N GLY A 136 -1.09 24.00 23.43
CA GLY A 136 -2.10 24.78 22.71
C GLY A 136 -3.48 24.14 22.73
N ILE A 137 -3.57 22.82 22.51
CA ILE A 137 -4.84 22.09 22.61
C ILE A 137 -5.36 22.09 24.04
N ASN A 138 -4.52 21.83 25.04
CA ASN A 138 -4.94 21.82 26.44
C ASN A 138 -5.49 23.18 26.92
N ILE A 139 -4.98 24.28 26.35
CA ILE A 139 -5.52 25.64 26.59
C ILE A 139 -6.90 25.78 25.94
N LEU A 140 -7.09 25.28 24.71
CA LEU A 140 -8.37 25.33 23.99
C LEU A 140 -9.42 24.35 24.56
N SER A 141 -9.00 23.26 25.20
CA SER A 141 -9.87 22.17 25.66
C SER A 141 -10.30 22.27 27.13
N GLN A 142 -10.08 23.42 27.81
CA GLN A 142 -10.55 23.62 29.20
C GLN A 142 -12.08 23.55 29.38
N GLY A 143 -12.86 23.31 28.32
CA GLY A 143 -14.31 23.13 28.37
C GLY A 143 -14.84 21.70 28.16
N VAL A 144 -14.15 20.82 27.43
CA VAL A 144 -14.65 19.46 27.12
C VAL A 144 -13.45 18.57 26.75
N ILE A 145 -13.17 17.49 27.50
CA ILE A 145 -12.17 16.50 27.10
C ILE A 145 -12.73 15.08 27.22
N GLN A 146 -12.86 14.39 26.09
CA GLN A 146 -12.68 12.94 26.00
C GLN A 146 -11.19 12.66 25.81
N LYS A 147 -10.55 12.04 26.82
CA LYS A 147 -9.14 11.63 26.77
C LYS A 147 -9.05 10.25 26.12
N PHE A 148 -8.35 10.11 25.01
CA PHE A 148 -7.79 8.82 24.62
C PHE A 148 -6.50 8.59 25.40
N ARG A 149 -6.59 7.77 26.47
CA ARG A 149 -5.41 7.20 27.16
C ARG A 149 -5.01 5.93 26.42
N PHE A 150 -3.80 5.88 25.88
CA PHE A 150 -3.12 4.60 25.71
C PHE A 150 -2.79 4.06 27.11
N ARG A 151 -3.64 3.17 27.61
CA ARG A 151 -3.30 2.34 28.77
C ARG A 151 -2.33 1.28 28.26
N ALA A 152 -1.03 1.54 28.37
CA ALA A 152 -0.07 0.47 28.41
C ALA A 152 -0.29 -0.22 29.77
N ASP A 153 -1.03 -1.31 29.78
CA ASP A 153 -1.13 -2.17 30.96
C ASP A 153 0.28 -2.71 31.22
N LYS A 154 0.90 -2.20 32.29
CA LYS A 154 2.11 -2.79 32.85
C LYS A 154 1.68 -4.03 33.63
N THR A 155 2.04 -5.21 33.12
CA THR A 155 2.22 -6.42 33.94
C THR A 155 3.43 -6.25 34.84
#